data_AF-A0AAX3TDY3-F1
#
_entry.id   AF-A0AAX3TDY3-F1
#
_cell.length_a   1.000
_cell.length_b   1.000
_cell.length_c   1.000
_cell.angle_alpha   90.00
_cell.angle_beta   90.00
_cell.angle_gamma   90.00
#
_symmetry.space_group_name_H-M   'P 1'
#
loop_
_entity.id
_entity.type
_entity.pdbx_description
1 polymer ?
#
loop_
_entity_poly.entity_id
_entity_poly.type
_entity_poly.pdbx_seq_one_letter_code
_entity_poly.pdbx_strand_id
1 'polypeptide(L)'
;MSRAIHVFRSPDRFVAGTIGQPGDRTFYLQAVHEARIISVMLEKQQVQILADRIGALLDEIHRRFGTPIPPETDRVGDLSPLVMPVDAEFRVGTMGLGWDAESEAVVVELLAITEGEFDESVVLDDTDEGPDAVRVFLTTAAAREFAARSSRVISAGRQPCPLCSEPLDPEGHLCIRTNGYKRAAELSKSLDFIDPDVFNSLAAQNDPGLAVDDDPFGQAGDTPPSGDPDDPDEPGDAGSSARD
;
A
#
# COMPACT_ATOMS: atom_id res chain seq x y z
N MET A 1 -21.43 11.39 -21.84
CA MET A 1 -20.33 12.32 -21.50
C MET A 1 -19.18 11.96 -22.41
N SER A 2 -18.41 12.94 -22.91
CA SER A 2 -17.17 12.68 -23.65
C SER A 2 -16.16 12.01 -22.72
N ARG A 3 -15.44 10.99 -23.19
CA ARG A 3 -14.45 10.29 -22.36
C ARG A 3 -13.25 11.18 -22.02
N ALA A 4 -12.62 10.93 -20.88
CA ALA A 4 -11.36 11.56 -20.47
C ALA A 4 -10.18 10.63 -20.76
N ILE A 5 -9.22 11.09 -21.57
CA ILE A 5 -7.96 10.36 -21.82
C ILE A 5 -6.80 11.12 -21.18
N HIS A 6 -6.16 10.51 -20.21
CA HIS A 6 -5.00 11.04 -19.53
C HIS A 6 -3.71 10.44 -20.07
N VAL A 7 -2.97 11.22 -20.87
CA VAL A 7 -1.69 10.78 -21.44
C VAL A 7 -0.51 11.32 -20.62
N PHE A 8 0.44 10.43 -20.29
CA PHE A 8 1.72 10.73 -19.64
C PHE A 8 2.86 10.19 -20.50
N ARG A 9 3.52 11.05 -21.28
CA ARG A 9 4.62 10.64 -22.18
C ARG A 9 5.96 10.47 -21.46
N SER A 10 6.16 11.20 -20.38
CA SER A 10 7.40 11.20 -19.61
C SER A 10 7.07 11.45 -18.13
N PRO A 11 6.34 10.52 -17.47
CA PRO A 11 6.01 10.68 -16.07
C PRO A 11 7.28 10.75 -15.22
N ASP A 12 7.29 11.62 -14.22
CA ASP A 12 8.37 11.66 -13.23
C ASP A 12 8.30 10.45 -12.30
N ARG A 13 7.08 9.91 -12.13
CA ARG A 13 6.82 8.77 -11.27
C ARG A 13 5.61 7.99 -11.76
N PHE A 14 5.75 6.68 -11.87
CA PHE A 14 4.64 5.76 -12.09
C PHE A 14 4.79 4.58 -11.13
N VAL A 15 3.89 4.45 -10.17
CA VAL A 15 4.04 3.50 -9.06
C VAL A 15 2.74 2.83 -8.68
N ALA A 16 2.85 1.58 -8.23
CA ALA A 16 1.80 0.92 -7.46
C ALA A 16 1.94 1.23 -5.97
N GLY A 17 0.80 1.37 -5.29
CA GLY A 17 0.72 1.54 -3.85
C GLY A 17 -0.61 1.02 -3.30
N THR A 18 -0.70 0.95 -1.97
CA THR A 18 -1.92 0.50 -1.28
C THR A 18 -2.25 1.39 -0.11
N ILE A 19 -3.54 1.56 0.16
CA ILE A 19 -4.06 2.20 1.37
C ILE A 19 -4.95 1.19 2.10
N GLY A 20 -4.88 1.16 3.44
CA GLY A 20 -5.66 0.25 4.28
C GLY A 20 -4.81 -0.79 5.03
N GLN A 21 -5.48 -1.59 5.86
CA GLN A 21 -4.85 -2.60 6.71
C GLN A 21 -4.59 -3.90 5.92
N PRO A 22 -3.59 -4.72 6.31
CA PRO A 22 -3.41 -6.05 5.73
C PRO A 22 -4.74 -6.85 5.75
N GLY A 23 -5.17 -7.36 4.60
CA GLY A 23 -6.46 -8.05 4.43
C GLY A 23 -7.60 -7.17 3.89
N ASP A 24 -7.51 -5.84 4.07
CA ASP A 24 -8.49 -4.87 3.57
C ASP A 24 -7.77 -3.67 2.93
N ARG A 25 -6.93 -3.98 1.93
CA ARG A 25 -6.14 -2.99 1.20
C ARG A 25 -6.80 -2.67 -0.14
N THR A 26 -6.92 -1.39 -0.43
CA THR A 26 -7.22 -0.92 -1.79
C THR A 26 -5.92 -0.61 -2.51
N PHE A 27 -5.80 -1.09 -3.75
CA PHE A 27 -4.62 -0.87 -4.59
C PHE A 27 -4.87 0.29 -5.55
N TYR A 28 -3.82 1.09 -5.76
CA TYR A 28 -3.83 2.22 -6.66
C TYR A 28 -2.58 2.20 -7.54
N LEU A 29 -2.75 2.65 -8.79
CA LEU A 29 -1.65 3.11 -9.63
C LEU A 29 -1.66 4.64 -9.63
N GLN A 30 -0.49 5.24 -9.47
CA GLN A 30 -0.34 6.69 -9.49
C GLN A 30 0.70 7.10 -10.53
N ALA A 31 0.28 7.94 -11.47
CA ALA A 31 1.14 8.61 -12.43
C ALA A 31 1.30 10.08 -12.00
N VAL A 32 2.55 10.53 -11.90
CA VAL A 32 2.90 11.92 -11.55
C VAL A 32 3.76 12.49 -12.66
N HIS A 33 3.43 13.72 -13.07
CA HIS A 33 4.28 14.54 -13.90
C HIS A 33 4.11 16.00 -13.50
N GLU A 34 5.17 16.61 -12.99
CA GLU A 34 5.18 17.94 -12.39
C GLU A 34 4.10 18.08 -11.30
N ALA A 35 3.13 18.98 -11.50
CA ALA A 35 2.00 19.19 -10.60
C ALA A 35 0.80 18.26 -10.89
N ARG A 36 0.84 17.49 -11.98
CA ARG A 36 -0.27 16.63 -12.39
C ARG A 36 -0.11 15.25 -11.78
N ILE A 37 -1.11 14.85 -11.00
CA ILE A 37 -1.18 13.54 -10.36
C ILE A 37 -2.49 12.90 -10.79
N ILE A 38 -2.41 11.68 -11.31
CA ILE A 38 -3.59 10.86 -11.60
C ILE A 38 -3.45 9.56 -10.85
N SER A 39 -4.49 9.21 -10.11
CA SER A 39 -4.60 7.94 -9.41
C SER A 39 -5.79 7.15 -9.93
N VAL A 40 -5.58 5.86 -10.17
CA VAL A 40 -6.64 4.93 -10.57
C VAL A 40 -6.64 3.74 -9.63
N MET A 41 -7.82 3.19 -9.36
CA MET A 41 -8.02 2.07 -8.45
C MET A 41 -8.01 0.74 -9.20
N LEU A 42 -7.30 -0.25 -8.67
CA LEU A 42 -7.17 -1.58 -9.26
C LEU A 42 -7.40 -2.68 -8.23
N GLU A 43 -7.65 -3.88 -8.73
CA GLU A 43 -7.58 -5.09 -7.92
C GLU A 43 -6.14 -5.59 -7.76
N LYS A 44 -5.88 -6.30 -6.67
CA LYS A 44 -4.56 -6.89 -6.39
C LYS A 44 -4.07 -7.77 -7.56
N GLN A 45 -4.96 -8.59 -8.12
CA GLN A 45 -4.63 -9.48 -9.24
C GLN A 45 -4.25 -8.70 -10.50
N GLN A 46 -4.92 -7.58 -10.77
CA GLN A 46 -4.59 -6.71 -11.91
C GLN A 46 -3.18 -6.12 -11.76
N VAL A 47 -2.82 -5.60 -10.58
CA VAL A 47 -1.46 -5.08 -10.32
C VAL A 47 -0.40 -6.17 -10.51
N GLN A 48 -0.69 -7.39 -10.05
CA GLN A 48 0.21 -8.54 -10.21
C GLN A 48 0.41 -8.88 -11.69
N ILE A 49 -0.68 -9.03 -12.44
CA ILE A 49 -0.63 -9.34 -13.88
C ILE A 49 0.13 -8.26 -14.64
N LEU A 50 -0.08 -6.99 -14.31
CA LEU A 50 0.62 -5.89 -14.97
C LEU A 50 2.13 -5.94 -14.71
N ALA A 51 2.56 -6.16 -13.47
CA ALA A 51 3.98 -6.28 -13.11
C ALA A 51 4.65 -7.45 -13.84
N ASP A 52 4.01 -8.63 -13.82
CA ASP A 52 4.53 -9.84 -14.46
C ASP A 52 4.62 -9.66 -15.99
N ARG A 53 3.58 -9.09 -16.62
CA ARG A 53 3.55 -8.84 -18.07
C ARG A 53 4.58 -7.79 -18.51
N ILE A 54 4.83 -6.76 -17.70
CA ILE A 54 5.90 -5.78 -17.99
C ILE A 54 7.26 -6.47 -18.00
N GLY A 55 7.54 -7.32 -17.01
CA GLY A 55 8.79 -8.10 -16.98
C GLY A 55 8.97 -8.97 -18.22
N ALA A 56 7.93 -9.73 -18.57
CA ALA A 56 7.95 -10.60 -19.75
C ALA A 56 8.11 -9.83 -21.07
N LEU A 57 7.41 -8.69 -21.21
CA LEU A 57 7.51 -7.83 -22.39
C LEU A 57 8.93 -7.29 -22.56
N LEU A 58 9.54 -6.78 -21.48
CA LEU A 58 10.92 -6.31 -21.50
C LEU A 58 11.85 -7.42 -22.00
N ASP A 59 11.79 -8.61 -21.41
CA ASP A 59 12.65 -9.71 -21.82
C ASP A 59 12.45 -10.13 -23.29
N GLU A 60 11.22 -10.06 -23.80
CA GLU A 60 10.93 -10.28 -25.22
C GLU A 60 11.55 -9.20 -26.11
N ILE A 61 11.41 -7.92 -25.75
CA ILE A 61 12.01 -6.79 -26.48
C ILE A 61 13.52 -6.93 -26.56
N HIS A 62 14.17 -7.28 -25.44
CA HIS A 62 15.63 -7.50 -25.42
C HIS A 62 16.03 -8.63 -26.37
N ARG A 63 15.30 -9.75 -26.35
CA ARG A 63 15.58 -10.90 -27.24
C ARG A 63 15.37 -10.56 -28.72
N ARG A 64 14.33 -9.79 -29.05
CA ARG A 64 13.93 -9.53 -30.44
C ARG A 64 14.66 -8.37 -31.08
N PHE A 65 14.91 -7.30 -30.33
CA PHE A 65 15.44 -6.04 -30.85
C PHE A 65 16.83 -5.70 -30.29
N GLY A 66 17.33 -6.44 -29.30
CA GLY A 66 18.61 -6.14 -28.66
C GLY A 66 18.60 -4.87 -27.81
N THR A 67 17.41 -4.32 -27.51
CA THR A 67 17.27 -3.10 -26.70
C THR A 67 17.94 -3.31 -25.35
N PRO A 68 18.75 -2.35 -24.86
CA PRO A 68 19.32 -2.43 -23.52
C PRO A 68 18.21 -2.38 -22.46
N ILE A 69 18.17 -3.39 -21.60
CA ILE A 69 17.22 -3.44 -20.50
C ILE A 69 18.00 -3.68 -19.21
N PRO A 70 17.69 -2.93 -18.13
CA PRO A 70 18.27 -3.22 -16.83
C PRO A 70 17.99 -4.66 -16.39
N PRO A 71 18.94 -5.30 -15.69
CA PRO A 71 18.74 -6.63 -15.15
C PRO A 71 17.55 -6.65 -14.19
N GLU A 72 16.93 -7.82 -14.03
CA GLU A 72 15.94 -8.02 -12.98
C GLU A 72 16.56 -7.76 -11.60
N THR A 73 15.80 -7.11 -10.72
CA THR A 73 16.25 -6.82 -9.37
C THR A 73 15.07 -6.76 -8.41
N ASP A 74 15.28 -7.32 -7.22
CA ASP A 74 14.35 -7.16 -6.09
C ASP A 74 14.61 -5.85 -5.32
N ARG A 75 15.67 -5.12 -5.69
CA ARG A 75 16.04 -3.86 -5.04
C ARG A 75 15.23 -2.73 -5.65
N VAL A 76 14.20 -2.32 -4.92
CA VAL A 76 13.35 -1.17 -5.27
C VAL A 76 14.06 0.13 -4.86
N GLY A 77 14.25 1.05 -5.82
CA GLY A 77 14.85 2.35 -5.59
C GLY A 77 13.91 3.32 -4.86
N ASP A 78 12.75 3.58 -5.44
CA ASP A 78 11.71 4.39 -4.81
C ASP A 78 10.85 3.57 -3.83
N LEU A 79 10.91 3.90 -2.54
CA LEU A 79 10.04 3.37 -1.48
C LEU A 79 9.08 4.42 -0.91
N SER A 80 9.04 5.63 -1.49
CA SER A 80 8.19 6.72 -1.02
C SER A 80 6.72 6.32 -1.10
N PRO A 81 5.85 6.82 -0.20
CA PRO A 81 4.42 6.52 -0.24
C PRO A 81 3.75 7.09 -1.50
N LEU A 82 2.47 6.76 -1.70
CA LEU A 82 1.63 7.49 -2.65
C LEU A 82 1.55 8.96 -2.24
N VAL A 83 1.48 9.87 -3.21
CA VAL A 83 1.21 11.28 -2.92
C VAL A 83 -0.22 11.41 -2.43
N MET A 84 -0.40 12.09 -1.30
CA MET A 84 -1.69 12.32 -0.65
C MET A 84 -2.24 13.72 -0.98
N PRO A 85 -3.57 13.89 -1.12
CA PRO A 85 -4.61 12.86 -1.02
C PRO A 85 -4.63 11.93 -2.25
N VAL A 86 -5.09 10.69 -2.06
CA VAL A 86 -5.29 9.73 -3.15
C VAL A 86 -6.77 9.66 -3.46
N ASP A 87 -7.17 10.43 -4.47
CA ASP A 87 -8.50 10.40 -5.05
C ASP A 87 -8.43 9.62 -6.37
N ALA A 88 -9.19 8.53 -6.47
CA ALA A 88 -9.18 7.72 -7.69
C ALA A 88 -10.12 8.33 -8.74
N GLU A 89 -9.60 8.56 -9.94
CA GLU A 89 -10.39 9.00 -11.10
C GLU A 89 -11.42 7.95 -11.48
N PHE A 90 -10.99 6.68 -11.55
CA PHE A 90 -11.86 5.55 -11.85
C PHE A 90 -11.29 4.21 -11.36
N ARG A 91 -12.12 3.17 -11.41
CA ARG A 91 -11.72 1.76 -11.24
C ARG A 91 -11.34 1.17 -12.60
N VAL A 92 -10.15 0.58 -12.71
CA VAL A 92 -9.68 -0.04 -13.95
C VAL A 92 -10.43 -1.34 -14.22
N GLY A 93 -10.97 -1.49 -15.43
CA GLY A 93 -11.53 -2.73 -15.94
C GLY A 93 -10.53 -3.48 -16.82
N THR A 94 -10.05 -2.81 -17.86
CA THR A 94 -9.17 -3.40 -18.89
C THR A 94 -7.79 -2.76 -18.85
N MET A 95 -6.75 -3.56 -19.07
CA MET A 95 -5.36 -3.10 -19.15
C MET A 95 -4.70 -3.55 -20.45
N GLY A 96 -4.15 -2.59 -21.18
CA GLY A 96 -3.30 -2.80 -22.34
C GLY A 96 -1.83 -2.64 -21.99
N LEU A 97 -0.98 -3.42 -22.66
CA LEU A 97 0.47 -3.29 -22.56
C LEU A 97 1.09 -3.47 -23.95
N GLY A 98 1.97 -2.56 -24.34
CA GLY A 98 2.63 -2.58 -25.65
C GLY A 98 4.04 -2.01 -25.62
N TRP A 99 4.73 -2.17 -26.74
CA TRP A 99 6.04 -1.56 -27.00
C TRP A 99 5.92 -0.63 -28.20
N ASP A 100 6.32 0.63 -28.00
CA ASP A 100 6.50 1.58 -29.08
C ASP A 100 7.97 1.58 -29.51
N ALA A 101 8.24 1.06 -30.71
CA ALA A 101 9.58 0.97 -31.26
C ALA A 101 10.13 2.31 -31.75
N GLU A 102 9.28 3.30 -32.03
CA GLU A 102 9.74 4.63 -32.48
C GLU A 102 10.27 5.44 -31.30
N SER A 103 9.56 5.40 -30.17
CA SER A 103 9.95 6.12 -28.95
C SER A 103 10.75 5.27 -27.94
N GLU A 104 11.01 3.99 -28.25
CA GLU A 104 11.63 3.02 -27.35
C GLU A 104 11.00 2.99 -25.95
N ALA A 105 9.67 3.00 -25.91
CA ALA A 105 8.89 3.11 -24.68
C ALA A 105 7.92 1.93 -24.50
N VAL A 106 7.81 1.48 -23.25
CA VAL A 106 6.72 0.59 -22.83
C VAL A 106 5.46 1.43 -22.64
N VAL A 107 4.40 1.08 -23.34
CA VAL A 107 3.11 1.76 -23.25
C VAL A 107 2.18 0.95 -22.37
N VAL A 108 1.76 1.53 -21.25
CA VAL A 108 0.74 0.98 -20.35
C VAL A 108 -0.55 1.75 -20.55
N GLU A 109 -1.64 1.03 -20.81
CA GLU A 109 -2.96 1.61 -20.99
C GLU A 109 -3.94 1.02 -19.99
N LEU A 110 -4.68 1.88 -19.30
CA LEU A 110 -5.61 1.51 -18.25
C LEU A 110 -6.96 2.11 -18.58
N LEU A 111 -7.98 1.28 -18.81
CA LEU A 111 -9.32 1.71 -19.18
C LEU A 111 -10.28 1.50 -18.00
N ALA A 112 -11.16 2.46 -17.78
CA ALA A 112 -12.19 2.38 -16.76
C ALA A 112 -13.13 1.20 -16.98
N ILE A 113 -13.57 0.59 -15.88
CA ILE A 113 -14.64 -0.39 -15.93
C ILE A 113 -15.93 0.29 -16.39
N THR A 114 -16.66 -0.37 -17.29
CA THR A 114 -17.94 0.10 -17.81
C THR A 114 -18.95 -1.05 -17.76
N GLU A 115 -20.24 -0.72 -17.64
CA GLU A 115 -21.32 -1.70 -17.48
C GLU A 115 -21.81 -2.29 -18.83
N GLY A 116 -21.11 -2.03 -19.94
CA GLY A 116 -21.47 -2.50 -21.28
C GLY A 116 -20.35 -3.29 -21.96
N GLU A 117 -20.70 -4.24 -22.83
CA GLU A 117 -19.74 -4.89 -23.73
C GLU A 117 -19.26 -3.86 -24.77
N PHE A 118 -17.97 -3.53 -24.75
CA PHE A 118 -17.32 -2.78 -25.82
C PHE A 118 -16.52 -3.75 -26.70
N ASP A 119 -16.57 -3.54 -28.00
CA ASP A 119 -15.71 -4.24 -28.95
C ASP A 119 -14.25 -3.84 -28.67
N GLU A 120 -13.32 -4.81 -28.64
CA GLU A 120 -11.89 -4.58 -28.42
C GLU A 120 -11.30 -3.58 -29.44
N SER A 121 -11.96 -3.41 -30.59
CA SER A 121 -11.61 -2.41 -31.61
C SER A 121 -11.70 -0.96 -31.13
N VAL A 122 -12.58 -0.64 -30.17
CA VAL A 122 -12.76 0.73 -29.62
C VAL A 122 -11.63 1.12 -28.66
N VAL A 123 -10.85 0.15 -28.18
CA VAL A 123 -9.69 0.38 -27.32
C VAL A 123 -8.58 1.13 -28.08
N LEU A 124 -8.50 0.95 -29.40
CA LEU A 124 -7.40 1.44 -30.23
C LEU A 124 -7.68 2.75 -30.95
N ASP A 125 -8.95 3.11 -31.13
CA ASP A 125 -9.34 4.36 -31.76
C ASP A 125 -9.53 5.43 -30.67
N ASP A 126 -8.69 6.47 -30.69
CA ASP A 126 -8.76 7.65 -29.79
C ASP A 126 -10.02 8.52 -30.06
N THR A 127 -11.15 7.92 -30.44
CA THR A 127 -12.45 8.57 -30.68
C THR A 127 -13.09 9.08 -29.40
N ASP A 128 -14.08 9.96 -29.49
CA ASP A 128 -14.77 10.50 -28.29
C ASP A 128 -15.69 9.48 -27.59
N GLU A 129 -15.86 8.29 -28.17
CA GLU A 129 -16.70 7.20 -27.67
C GLU A 129 -15.81 6.10 -27.05
N GLY A 130 -15.87 5.95 -25.73
CA GLY A 130 -15.14 4.89 -25.02
C GLY A 130 -15.08 5.13 -23.51
N PRO A 131 -14.51 4.21 -22.73
CA PRO A 131 -14.26 4.43 -21.31
C PRO A 131 -13.15 5.46 -21.09
N ASP A 132 -13.13 6.06 -19.90
CA ASP A 132 -12.01 6.90 -19.46
C ASP A 132 -10.72 6.07 -19.43
N ALA A 133 -9.60 6.70 -19.77
CA ALA A 133 -8.33 5.99 -19.96
C ALA A 133 -7.14 6.76 -19.40
N VAL A 134 -6.16 6.02 -18.90
CA VAL A 134 -4.82 6.52 -18.58
C VAL A 134 -3.81 5.79 -19.44
N ARG A 135 -3.03 6.53 -20.24
CA ARG A 135 -1.96 6.00 -21.10
C ARG A 135 -0.61 6.54 -20.63
N VAL A 136 0.28 5.65 -20.23
CA VAL A 136 1.58 5.98 -19.65
C VAL A 136 2.69 5.37 -20.49
N PHE A 137 3.66 6.20 -20.89
CA PHE A 137 4.85 5.77 -21.60
C PHE A 137 6.01 5.71 -20.61
N LEU A 138 6.67 4.56 -20.53
CA LEU A 138 7.73 4.27 -19.59
C LEU A 138 9.01 3.90 -20.34
N THR A 139 10.14 4.41 -19.86
CA THR A 139 11.44 3.88 -20.27
C THR A 139 11.59 2.43 -19.80
N THR A 140 12.47 1.65 -20.44
CA THR A 140 12.74 0.26 -20.00
C THR A 140 13.18 0.19 -18.53
N ALA A 141 13.90 1.20 -18.05
CA ALA A 141 14.30 1.31 -16.66
C ALA A 141 13.13 1.60 -15.72
N ALA A 142 12.28 2.58 -16.05
CA ALA A 142 11.11 2.90 -15.24
C ALA A 142 10.12 1.73 -15.18
N ALA A 143 9.93 1.02 -16.31
CA ALA A 143 9.11 -0.18 -16.38
C ALA A 143 9.65 -1.31 -15.49
N ARG A 144 10.98 -1.54 -15.49
CA ARG A 144 11.62 -2.54 -14.62
C ARG A 144 11.48 -2.18 -13.14
N GLU A 145 11.68 -0.92 -12.78
CA GLU A 145 11.49 -0.44 -11.41
C GLU A 145 10.03 -0.57 -10.96
N PHE A 146 9.08 -0.23 -11.82
CA PHE A 146 7.66 -0.39 -11.57
C PHE A 146 7.29 -1.85 -11.27
N ALA A 147 7.78 -2.80 -12.07
CA ALA A 147 7.52 -4.22 -11.86
C ALA A 147 8.06 -4.69 -10.50
N ALA A 148 9.33 -4.37 -10.19
CA ALA A 148 9.96 -4.72 -8.92
C ALA A 148 9.21 -4.13 -7.71
N ARG A 149 8.84 -2.84 -7.79
CA ARG A 149 8.07 -2.17 -6.74
C ARG A 149 6.70 -2.80 -6.55
N SER A 150 5.98 -3.08 -7.64
CA SER A 150 4.65 -3.66 -7.60
C SER A 150 4.64 -5.02 -6.90
N SER A 151 5.58 -5.89 -7.26
CA SER A 151 5.77 -7.19 -6.60
C SER A 151 5.99 -7.06 -5.10
N ARG A 152 6.78 -6.06 -4.67
CA ARG A 152 7.02 -5.77 -3.25
C ARG A 152 5.77 -5.24 -2.54
N VAL A 153 4.99 -4.37 -3.16
CA VAL A 153 3.75 -3.82 -2.58
C VAL A 153 2.71 -4.94 -2.40
N ILE A 154 2.60 -5.84 -3.36
CA ILE A 154 1.70 -7.00 -3.31
C ILE A 154 2.11 -7.97 -2.19
N SER A 155 3.41 -8.21 -2.01
CA SER A 155 3.92 -9.13 -0.99
C SER A 155 3.90 -8.54 0.43
N ALA A 156 4.02 -7.22 0.57
CA ALA A 156 4.01 -6.51 1.86
C ALA A 156 2.67 -6.59 2.64
N GLY A 157 1.66 -7.27 2.12
CA GLY A 157 0.39 -7.54 2.80
C GLY A 157 0.33 -8.87 3.54
N ARG A 158 1.33 -9.73 3.38
CA ARG A 158 1.43 -11.01 4.08
C ARG A 158 1.95 -10.76 5.49
N GLN A 159 1.50 -11.55 6.47
CA GLN A 159 2.12 -11.50 7.79
C GLN A 159 3.63 -11.77 7.63
N PRO A 160 4.51 -10.92 8.19
CA PRO A 160 5.94 -11.18 8.14
C PRO A 160 6.22 -12.45 8.93
N CYS A 161 7.13 -13.28 8.43
CA CYS A 161 7.59 -14.45 9.15
C CYS A 161 8.21 -14.00 10.48
N PRO A 162 7.77 -14.52 11.63
CA PRO A 162 8.31 -14.11 12.93
C PRO A 162 9.80 -14.46 13.11
N LEU A 163 10.35 -15.29 12.21
CA LEU A 163 11.75 -15.67 12.22
C LEU A 163 12.59 -14.83 11.25
N CYS A 164 12.30 -14.83 9.96
CA CYS A 164 13.15 -14.18 8.95
C CYS A 164 12.63 -12.82 8.46
N SER A 165 11.49 -12.33 8.95
CA SER A 165 10.79 -11.12 8.50
C SER A 165 10.35 -11.09 7.03
N GLU A 166 10.57 -12.18 6.28
CA GLU A 166 10.08 -12.33 4.91
C GLU A 166 8.56 -12.57 4.87
N PRO A 167 7.85 -12.13 3.82
CA PRO A 167 6.41 -12.36 3.65
C PRO A 167 6.01 -13.85 3.70
N LEU A 168 5.06 -14.23 4.56
CA LEU A 168 4.54 -15.61 4.62
C LEU A 168 3.64 -15.93 3.43
N ASP A 169 3.88 -17.06 2.75
CA ASP A 169 2.97 -17.59 1.73
C ASP A 169 1.87 -18.46 2.36
N PRO A 170 0.60 -18.39 1.91
CA PRO A 170 -0.48 -19.27 2.37
C PRO A 170 -0.19 -20.77 2.17
N GLU A 171 0.58 -21.15 1.15
CA GLU A 171 0.98 -22.55 0.87
C GLU A 171 2.20 -23.00 1.70
N GLY A 172 2.76 -22.09 2.51
CA GLY A 172 3.90 -22.31 3.38
C GLY A 172 5.14 -21.51 2.94
N HIS A 173 5.81 -20.92 3.92
CA HIS A 173 7.03 -20.13 3.69
C HIS A 173 8.30 -20.95 3.93
N LEU A 174 9.26 -20.85 2.99
CA LEU A 174 10.59 -21.47 3.10
C LEU A 174 11.52 -20.57 3.92
N CYS A 175 11.50 -20.71 5.25
CA CYS A 175 12.33 -19.86 6.11
C CYS A 175 13.81 -20.27 6.06
N ILE A 176 14.67 -19.33 5.65
CA ILE A 176 16.13 -19.48 5.64
C ILE A 176 16.71 -19.76 7.05
N ARG A 177 16.06 -19.23 8.11
CA ARG A 177 16.48 -19.48 9.50
C ARG A 177 16.14 -20.88 10.00
N THR A 178 15.27 -21.61 9.30
CA THR A 178 14.89 -23.00 9.64
C THR A 178 15.27 -24.00 8.55
N ASN A 179 16.30 -23.70 7.74
CA ASN A 179 16.77 -24.57 6.65
C ASN A 179 15.64 -25.10 5.73
N GLY A 180 14.64 -24.26 5.46
CA GLY A 180 13.58 -24.59 4.51
C GLY A 180 12.42 -25.45 5.03
N TYR A 181 12.26 -25.55 6.36
CA TYR A 181 11.04 -26.15 6.92
C TYR A 181 9.79 -25.29 6.60
N LYS A 182 8.82 -25.86 5.86
CA LYS A 182 7.54 -25.22 5.56
C LYS A 182 6.66 -25.25 6.80
N ARG A 183 6.29 -24.08 7.35
CA ARG A 183 5.20 -23.98 8.33
C ARG A 183 3.91 -23.68 7.60
N ALA A 184 2.87 -24.47 7.87
CA ALA A 184 1.51 -24.09 7.50
C ALA A 184 1.15 -22.79 8.23
N ALA A 185 0.35 -21.93 7.58
CA ALA A 185 0.04 -20.57 8.06
C ALA A 185 -0.74 -20.52 9.38
N GLU A 186 -1.14 -21.66 9.93
CA GLU A 186 -1.82 -21.73 11.22
C GLU A 186 -0.78 -21.82 12.35
N LEU A 187 -0.35 -20.66 12.84
CA LEU A 187 0.02 -20.54 14.24
C LEU A 187 -1.26 -20.78 15.05
N SER A 188 -1.62 -22.04 15.27
CA SER A 188 -2.55 -22.34 16.32
C SER A 188 -1.97 -21.73 17.59
N LYS A 189 -2.77 -20.95 18.30
CA LYS A 189 -2.53 -20.64 19.71
C LYS A 189 -2.68 -21.95 20.49
N SER A 190 -1.86 -22.95 20.15
CA SER A 190 -1.90 -24.28 20.72
C SER A 190 -1.30 -24.17 22.12
N LEU A 191 -2.18 -23.81 23.04
CA LEU A 191 -2.06 -24.13 24.45
C LEU A 191 -1.93 -25.65 24.67
N ASP A 192 -2.09 -26.46 23.62
CA ASP A 192 -1.89 -27.92 23.59
C ASP A 192 -0.47 -28.38 23.96
N PHE A 193 0.52 -27.47 23.97
CA PHE A 193 1.87 -27.75 24.46
C PHE A 193 2.14 -27.21 25.88
N ILE A 194 1.18 -26.49 26.47
CA ILE A 194 1.28 -26.06 27.85
C ILE A 194 0.73 -27.17 28.72
N ASP A 195 1.63 -27.85 29.43
CA ASP A 195 1.27 -28.82 30.45
C ASP A 195 0.37 -28.12 31.51
N PRO A 196 -0.89 -28.55 31.68
CA PRO A 196 -1.82 -27.94 32.63
C PRO A 196 -1.30 -27.95 34.06
N ASP A 197 -0.48 -28.94 34.42
CA ASP A 197 0.10 -29.05 35.75
C ASP A 197 1.21 -28.02 35.96
N VAL A 198 1.99 -27.71 34.92
CA VAL A 198 3.00 -26.63 34.97
C VAL A 198 2.32 -25.27 35.10
N PHE A 199 1.26 -25.02 34.31
CA PHE A 199 0.51 -23.77 34.38
C PHE A 199 -0.15 -23.56 35.76
N ASN A 200 -0.77 -24.60 36.31
CA ASN A 200 -1.37 -24.55 37.64
C ASN A 200 -0.31 -24.42 38.75
N SER A 201 0.87 -25.04 38.59
CA SER A 201 1.96 -24.88 39.55
C SER A 201 2.51 -23.46 39.61
N LEU A 202 2.51 -22.74 38.48
CA LEU A 202 2.91 -21.34 38.39
C LEU A 202 1.84 -20.40 38.95
N ALA A 203 0.55 -20.68 38.70
CA ALA A 203 -0.55 -19.91 39.29
C ALA A 203 -0.69 -20.12 40.80
N ALA A 204 -0.34 -21.31 41.31
CA ALA A 204 -0.34 -21.62 42.75
C ALA A 204 0.88 -21.06 43.48
N GLN A 205 1.98 -20.86 42.77
CA GLN A 205 3.13 -20.12 43.26
C GLN A 205 2.86 -18.63 43.03
N ASN A 206 2.15 -18.00 43.98
CA ASN A 206 2.20 -16.55 44.15
C ASN A 206 3.66 -16.15 44.48
N ASP A 207 4.51 -16.11 43.47
CA ASP A 207 5.83 -15.52 43.51
C ASP A 207 5.63 -14.01 43.32
N PRO A 208 5.87 -13.16 44.34
CA PRO A 208 5.63 -11.72 44.23
C PRO A 208 6.54 -11.00 43.24
N GLY A 209 7.44 -11.71 42.53
CA GLY A 209 8.46 -11.14 41.65
C GLY A 209 8.06 -10.90 40.19
N LEU A 210 6.85 -11.28 39.76
CA LEU A 210 6.38 -11.07 38.39
C LEU A 210 5.00 -10.39 38.38
N ALA A 211 4.91 -9.22 38.99
CA ALA A 211 3.87 -8.27 38.61
C ALA A 211 4.19 -7.76 37.20
N VAL A 212 3.39 -8.17 36.22
CA VAL A 212 3.29 -7.44 34.97
C VAL A 212 2.48 -6.19 35.31
N ASP A 213 3.13 -5.03 35.29
CA ASP A 213 2.44 -3.75 35.33
C ASP A 213 1.61 -3.63 34.04
N ASP A 214 0.37 -4.11 34.08
CA ASP A 214 -0.64 -3.98 33.01
C ASP A 214 -1.29 -2.58 33.02
N ASP A 215 -0.49 -1.51 33.10
CA ASP A 215 -1.03 -0.15 33.00
C ASP A 215 -0.01 0.87 32.43
N PRO A 216 -0.11 1.26 31.15
CA PRO A 216 0.67 2.38 30.61
C PRO A 216 0.03 3.74 30.90
N PHE A 217 -1.10 3.83 31.62
CA PHE A 217 -1.74 5.09 31.96
C PHE A 217 -2.28 5.10 33.40
N GLY A 218 -1.39 5.33 34.36
CA GLY A 218 -1.77 5.57 35.76
C GLY A 218 -2.85 6.65 35.90
N GLN A 219 -4.04 6.25 36.32
CA GLN A 219 -5.06 7.15 36.87
C GLN A 219 -4.61 7.59 38.26
N ALA A 220 -4.06 8.80 38.34
CA ALA A 220 -4.00 9.52 39.61
C ALA A 220 -5.43 9.81 40.06
N GLY A 221 -5.82 9.22 41.19
CA GLY A 221 -7.06 9.56 41.86
C GLY A 221 -6.97 10.94 42.51
N ASP A 222 -7.78 11.88 42.03
CA ASP A 222 -8.11 13.08 42.78
C ASP A 222 -9.44 12.88 43.50
N THR A 223 -9.34 12.63 44.80
CA THR A 223 -10.47 12.76 45.72
C THR A 223 -10.53 14.24 46.14
N PRO A 224 -11.64 14.96 45.92
CA PRO A 224 -11.73 16.35 46.37
C PRO A 224 -12.07 16.39 47.86
N PRO A 225 -11.39 17.21 48.68
CA PRO A 225 -11.88 17.53 50.00
C PRO A 225 -12.94 18.64 49.89
N SER A 226 -14.07 18.40 50.55
CA SER A 226 -15.14 19.35 50.80
C SER A 226 -14.78 20.35 51.92
N GLY A 227 -15.27 21.59 51.79
CA GLY A 227 -15.59 22.47 52.92
C GLY A 227 -15.03 23.90 52.85
N ASP A 228 -15.94 24.86 52.65
CA ASP A 228 -15.78 26.34 52.66
C ASP A 228 -15.10 26.92 53.92
N PRO A 229 -14.66 28.19 53.88
CA PRO A 229 -15.57 29.26 54.33
C PRO A 229 -15.49 30.59 53.54
N ASP A 230 -16.65 31.26 53.50
CA ASP A 230 -16.88 32.71 53.58
C ASP A 230 -16.03 33.68 52.72
N ASP A 231 -16.67 34.34 51.74
CA ASP A 231 -16.43 35.76 51.49
C ASP A 231 -17.70 36.43 50.93
N PRO A 232 -18.22 37.51 51.55
CA PRO A 232 -19.41 38.22 51.08
C PRO A 232 -19.09 39.34 50.09
N ASP A 233 -20.11 39.63 49.28
CA ASP A 233 -20.38 40.84 48.48
C ASP A 233 -19.52 42.10 48.76
N GLU A 234 -18.94 42.68 47.70
CA GLU A 234 -19.25 44.07 47.29
C GLU A 234 -18.67 44.43 45.90
N PRO A 235 -19.40 45.23 45.08
CA PRO A 235 -18.93 45.72 43.79
C PRO A 235 -18.34 47.14 43.91
N GLY A 236 -17.16 47.37 43.32
CA GLY A 236 -16.47 48.67 43.29
C GLY A 236 -16.23 49.17 41.85
N ASP A 237 -16.88 50.28 41.55
CA ASP A 237 -16.92 51.04 40.29
C ASP A 237 -15.63 51.84 39.99
N ALA A 238 -15.50 52.20 38.71
CA ALA A 238 -14.84 53.38 38.13
C ALA A 238 -13.30 53.51 37.99
N GLY A 239 -12.90 53.97 36.79
CA GLY A 239 -11.68 54.76 36.54
C GLY A 239 -10.79 54.19 35.42
N SER A 240 -11.06 54.39 34.13
CA SER A 240 -10.67 55.55 33.29
C SER A 240 -9.14 55.81 33.15
N SER A 241 -8.71 56.06 31.90
CA SER A 241 -7.45 56.68 31.42
C SER A 241 -6.20 55.78 31.42
N ALA A 242 -5.24 55.82 30.49
CA ALA A 242 -4.99 56.49 29.20
C ALA A 242 -3.86 55.68 28.49
N ARG A 243 -3.75 55.68 27.15
CA ARG A 243 -2.61 56.17 26.32
C ARG A 243 -1.20 55.89 26.91
N ASP A 244 -0.22 55.34 26.22
CA ASP A 244 0.25 55.48 24.82
C ASP A 244 0.93 54.17 24.38
#